data_AF-A0A2T1CF02-F1
#
_entry.id   AF-A0A2T1CF02-F1
#
_cell.length_a   1.000
_cell.length_b   1.000
_cell.length_c   1.000
_cell.angle_alpha   90.00
_cell.angle_beta   90.00
_cell.angle_gamma   90.00
#
_symmetry.space_group_name_H-M   'P 1'
#
loop_
_entity.id
_entity.type
_entity.pdbx_description
1 polymer ?
#
loop_
_entity_poly.entity_id
_entity_poly.type
_entity_poly.pdbx_seq_one_letter_code
_entity_poly.pdbx_strand_id
1 'polypeptide(L)'
;MTDSLVTLFKAIANSPNEQTLEQEVIPQIGAYFSAKRCRLFLINQLPAKISDFGKQALSREHNPVLNYLWEHHAPVHENILLSASKWQGICPRFDHGHVMAGPIVANGSLIGGLGVTRDRFTPAFSQQNITDMSGLCLHISTFLLQKQLSAVESNSAEIKLLTPREIAIAKLVAQGLTNAEIGKKLWIQENSVKQALKRMFRKLNISSRTSLVALLLQ
;
A
#
# COMPACT_ATOMS: atom_id res chain seq x y z
N MET A 1 -4.99 -8.61 -28.21
CA MET A 1 -6.22 -8.52 -27.40
C MET A 1 -6.21 -7.14 -26.80
N THR A 2 -7.11 -6.26 -27.21
CA THR A 2 -7.15 -4.86 -26.78
C THR A 2 -7.32 -4.79 -25.26
N ASP A 3 -6.44 -4.05 -24.57
CA ASP A 3 -6.47 -3.84 -23.12
C ASP A 3 -7.77 -3.10 -22.74
N SER A 4 -8.83 -3.87 -22.49
CA SER A 4 -10.10 -3.33 -22.03
C SER A 4 -10.04 -3.04 -20.53
N LEU A 5 -10.80 -2.05 -20.08
CA LEU A 5 -10.92 -1.73 -18.65
C LEU A 5 -11.35 -2.95 -17.81
N VAL A 6 -12.22 -3.80 -18.36
CA VAL A 6 -12.67 -5.05 -17.72
C VAL A 6 -11.52 -6.05 -17.56
N THR A 7 -10.59 -6.12 -18.51
CA THR A 7 -9.40 -6.97 -18.40
C THR A 7 -8.52 -6.52 -17.24
N LEU A 8 -8.33 -5.21 -17.07
CA LEU A 8 -7.58 -4.64 -15.94
C LEU A 8 -8.23 -4.97 -14.60
N PHE A 9 -9.56 -4.86 -14.49
CA PHE A 9 -10.28 -5.24 -13.26
C PHE A 9 -10.04 -6.70 -12.88
N LYS A 10 -10.07 -7.61 -13.86
CA LYS A 10 -9.78 -9.03 -13.63
C LYS A 10 -8.31 -9.25 -13.23
N ALA A 11 -7.37 -8.53 -13.86
CA ALA A 11 -5.96 -8.62 -13.52
C ALA A 11 -5.68 -8.15 -12.07
N ILE A 12 -6.32 -7.05 -11.64
CA ILE A 12 -6.26 -6.58 -10.24
C ILE A 12 -6.77 -7.67 -9.29
N ALA A 13 -7.99 -8.18 -9.54
CA ALA A 13 -8.62 -9.18 -8.66
C ALA A 13 -7.81 -10.47 -8.54
N ASN A 14 -7.16 -10.90 -9.63
CA ASN A 14 -6.39 -12.14 -9.68
C ASN A 14 -4.92 -11.97 -9.24
N SER A 15 -4.49 -10.76 -8.89
CA SER A 15 -3.12 -10.53 -8.43
C SER A 15 -2.84 -11.30 -7.13
N PRO A 16 -1.72 -12.03 -7.01
CA PRO A 16 -1.43 -12.82 -5.82
C PRO A 16 -1.14 -11.93 -4.60
N ASN A 17 -0.42 -10.82 -4.80
CA ASN A 17 -0.01 -9.88 -3.76
C ASN A 17 0.19 -8.47 -4.34
N GLU A 18 0.47 -7.50 -3.48
CA GLU A 18 0.72 -6.09 -3.85
C GLU A 18 1.94 -5.92 -4.78
N GLN A 19 2.99 -6.71 -4.59
CA GLN A 19 4.20 -6.64 -5.42
C GLN A 19 3.90 -7.03 -6.87
N THR A 20 3.16 -8.11 -7.10
CA THR A 20 2.74 -8.53 -8.45
C THR A 20 1.78 -7.52 -9.07
N LEU A 21 0.85 -6.96 -8.29
CA LEU A 21 -0.02 -5.88 -8.75
C LEU A 21 0.83 -4.71 -9.29
N GLU A 22 1.84 -4.27 -8.54
CA GLU A 22 2.72 -3.16 -8.92
C GLU A 22 3.57 -3.48 -10.15
N GLN A 23 4.12 -4.70 -10.24
CA GLN A 23 5.04 -5.08 -11.32
C GLN A 23 4.35 -5.43 -12.64
N GLU A 24 3.17 -6.04 -12.59
CA GLU A 24 2.52 -6.60 -13.77
C GLU A 24 1.28 -5.82 -14.21
N VAL A 25 0.48 -5.32 -13.27
CA VAL A 25 -0.82 -4.70 -13.59
C VAL A 25 -0.71 -3.19 -13.75
N ILE A 26 0.05 -2.50 -12.88
CA ILE A 26 0.22 -1.03 -12.98
C ILE A 26 0.81 -0.59 -14.33
N PRO A 27 1.77 -1.30 -14.95
CA PRO A 27 2.23 -0.97 -16.31
C PRO A 27 1.14 -1.10 -17.38
N GLN A 28 0.25 -2.09 -17.26
CA GLN A 28 -0.89 -2.27 -18.18
C GLN A 28 -1.90 -1.13 -18.02
N ILE A 29 -2.15 -0.67 -16.80
CA ILE A 29 -2.96 0.55 -16.55
C ILE A 29 -2.30 1.77 -17.21
N GLY A 30 -0.97 1.89 -17.12
CA GLY A 30 -0.23 2.95 -17.80
C GLY A 30 -0.42 2.92 -19.31
N ALA A 31 -0.32 1.73 -19.93
CA ALA A 31 -0.56 1.54 -21.35
C ALA A 31 -2.00 1.91 -21.74
N TYR A 32 -2.99 1.47 -20.97
CA TYR A 32 -4.41 1.80 -21.17
C TYR A 32 -4.66 3.31 -21.22
N PHE A 33 -4.03 4.06 -20.33
CA PHE A 33 -4.11 5.52 -20.32
C PHE A 33 -3.13 6.22 -21.27
N SER A 34 -2.40 5.51 -22.13
CA SER A 34 -1.35 6.10 -22.99
C SER A 34 -0.33 6.92 -22.20
N ALA A 35 0.00 6.45 -20.99
CA ALA A 35 0.82 7.16 -20.04
C ALA A 35 2.32 6.97 -20.29
N LYS A 36 3.11 8.01 -20.00
CA LYS A 36 4.57 7.91 -19.88
C LYS A 36 4.98 7.35 -18.53
N ARG A 37 4.21 7.65 -17.48
CA ARG A 37 4.43 7.11 -16.14
C ARG A 37 3.10 6.70 -15.54
N CYS A 38 3.10 5.58 -14.85
CA CYS A 38 1.99 5.10 -14.02
C CYS A 38 2.59 4.58 -12.72
N ARG A 39 2.07 5.01 -11.58
CA ARG A 39 2.61 4.62 -10.28
C ARG A 39 1.50 4.50 -9.24
N LEU A 40 1.45 3.36 -8.58
CA LEU A 40 0.77 3.18 -7.31
C LEU A 40 1.72 3.62 -6.20
N PHE A 41 1.23 4.40 -5.23
CA PHE A 41 2.00 4.73 -4.03
C PHE A 41 1.10 4.63 -2.80
N LEU A 42 1.65 4.11 -1.71
CA LEU A 42 1.02 4.11 -0.40
C LEU A 42 1.78 5.08 0.52
N ILE A 43 1.02 5.86 1.30
CA ILE A 43 1.57 6.93 2.15
C ILE A 43 2.55 6.38 3.19
N ASN A 44 2.25 5.21 3.76
CA ASN A 44 3.08 4.54 4.75
C ASN A 44 4.37 3.91 4.17
N GLN A 45 4.47 3.80 2.84
CA GLN A 45 5.64 3.26 2.13
C GLN A 45 6.51 4.35 1.49
N LEU A 46 6.15 5.63 1.66
CA LEU A 46 6.97 6.72 1.15
C LEU A 46 8.30 6.77 1.90
N PRO A 47 9.44 6.89 1.19
CA PRO A 47 10.75 6.91 1.82
C PRO A 47 10.90 8.14 2.74
N ALA A 48 11.48 7.95 3.93
CA ALA A 48 11.68 9.03 4.91
C ALA A 48 12.55 10.20 4.39
N LYS A 49 13.40 9.93 3.38
CA LYS A 49 14.18 10.95 2.66
C LYS A 49 13.61 11.15 1.26
N ILE A 50 12.75 12.14 1.13
CA ILE A 50 12.22 12.58 -0.16
C ILE A 50 13.06 13.77 -0.63
N SER A 51 13.46 13.79 -1.91
CA SER A 51 14.12 14.95 -2.51
C SER A 51 13.25 16.20 -2.38
N ASP A 52 13.82 17.40 -2.42
CA ASP A 52 13.04 18.63 -2.25
C ASP A 52 11.94 18.79 -3.31
N PHE A 53 12.19 18.33 -4.55
CA PHE A 53 11.16 18.22 -5.58
C PHE A 53 10.03 17.25 -5.18
N GLY A 54 10.36 16.11 -4.57
CA GLY A 54 9.36 15.18 -4.08
C GLY A 54 8.61 15.70 -2.85
N LYS A 55 9.24 16.51 -1.98
CA LYS A 55 8.55 17.19 -0.87
C LYS A 55 7.50 18.17 -1.40
N GLN A 56 7.83 18.93 -2.45
CA GLN A 56 6.88 19.87 -3.06
C GLN A 56 5.77 19.14 -3.83
N ALA A 57 6.11 18.07 -4.54
CA ALA A 57 5.12 17.22 -5.22
C ALA A 57 4.20 16.47 -4.22
N LEU A 58 4.64 16.24 -2.98
CA LEU A 58 3.84 15.62 -1.93
C LEU A 58 3.26 16.65 -0.92
N SER A 59 3.51 17.94 -1.15
CA SER A 59 3.02 19.02 -0.31
C SER A 59 1.59 19.37 -0.68
N ARG A 60 0.66 19.28 0.27
CA ARG A 60 -0.74 19.69 0.07
C ARG A 60 -0.88 21.17 -0.29
N GLU A 61 -0.03 22.02 0.29
CA GLU A 61 -0.03 23.46 0.00
C GLU A 61 0.42 23.80 -1.43
N HIS A 62 1.19 22.93 -2.07
CA HIS A 62 1.90 23.25 -3.32
C HIS A 62 1.51 22.35 -4.51
N ASN A 63 0.94 21.18 -4.25
CA ASN A 63 0.42 20.28 -5.27
C ASN A 63 -1.12 20.26 -5.23
N PRO A 64 -1.81 21.01 -6.12
CA PRO A 64 -3.27 21.09 -6.11
C PRO A 64 -3.93 19.76 -6.48
N VAL A 65 -3.30 18.92 -7.31
CA VAL A 65 -3.81 17.57 -7.63
C VAL A 65 -3.83 16.70 -6.38
N LEU A 66 -2.76 16.74 -5.59
CA LEU A 66 -2.69 15.98 -4.34
C LEU A 66 -3.63 16.56 -3.27
N ASN A 67 -3.74 17.89 -3.18
CA ASN A 67 -4.67 18.51 -2.24
C ASN A 67 -6.12 18.09 -2.55
N TYR A 68 -6.50 18.12 -3.82
CA TYR A 68 -7.83 17.69 -4.24
C TYR A 68 -8.09 16.22 -3.88
N LEU A 69 -7.14 15.32 -4.14
CA LEU A 69 -7.25 13.92 -3.71
C LEU A 69 -7.46 13.79 -2.20
N TRP A 70 -6.77 14.60 -1.41
CA TRP A 70 -6.87 14.58 0.05
C TRP A 70 -8.23 15.06 0.55
N GLU A 71 -8.78 16.11 -0.05
CA GLU A 71 -10.05 16.70 0.37
C GLU A 71 -11.26 15.92 -0.12
N HIS A 72 -11.20 15.39 -1.34
CA HIS A 72 -12.37 14.86 -2.05
C HIS A 72 -12.39 13.34 -2.15
N HIS A 73 -11.25 12.67 -1.95
CA HIS A 73 -11.11 11.23 -2.19
C HIS A 73 -11.70 10.81 -3.55
N ALA A 74 -11.44 11.59 -4.60
CA ALA A 74 -11.98 11.38 -5.95
C ALA A 74 -10.91 11.65 -7.02
N PRO A 75 -10.90 10.92 -8.15
CA PRO A 75 -9.92 11.18 -9.19
C PRO A 75 -10.02 12.59 -9.78
N VAL A 76 -8.88 13.11 -10.19
CA VAL A 76 -8.76 14.44 -10.77
C VAL A 76 -7.59 14.49 -11.74
N HIS A 77 -7.68 15.34 -12.75
CA HIS A 77 -6.55 15.70 -13.59
C HIS A 77 -6.29 17.20 -13.52
N GLU A 78 -5.06 17.60 -13.83
CA GLU A 78 -4.56 18.97 -13.62
C GLU A 78 -5.41 20.02 -14.32
N ASN A 79 -5.93 19.71 -15.51
CA ASN A 79 -6.71 20.63 -16.33
C ASN A 79 -8.12 20.96 -15.77
N ILE A 80 -8.61 20.22 -14.76
CA ILE A 80 -9.82 20.61 -14.00
C ILE A 80 -9.48 21.72 -12.99
N LEU A 81 -8.26 21.70 -12.46
CA LEU A 81 -7.85 22.56 -11.34
C LEU A 81 -7.17 23.84 -11.82
N LEU A 82 -6.43 23.76 -12.93
CA LEU A 82 -5.53 24.81 -13.39
C LEU A 82 -5.55 24.94 -14.91
N SER A 83 -5.26 26.14 -15.40
CA SER A 83 -4.91 26.33 -16.81
C SER A 83 -3.59 25.63 -17.13
N ALA A 84 -3.42 25.22 -18.40
CA ALA A 84 -2.18 24.61 -18.88
C ALA A 84 -0.94 25.47 -18.56
N SER A 85 -1.03 26.80 -18.68
CA SER A 85 0.07 27.72 -18.36
C SER A 85 0.46 27.70 -16.88
N LYS A 86 -0.52 27.68 -15.96
CA LYS A 86 -0.27 27.58 -14.52
C LYS A 86 0.34 26.23 -14.16
N TRP A 87 -0.19 25.15 -14.74
CA TRP A 87 0.35 23.81 -14.53
C TRP A 87 1.82 23.72 -14.95
N GLN A 88 2.17 24.23 -16.12
CA GLN A 88 3.56 24.22 -16.60
C GLN A 88 4.52 25.02 -15.71
N GLY A 89 4.04 26.06 -15.02
CA GLY A 89 4.82 26.79 -14.03
C GLY A 89 5.11 25.98 -12.76
N ILE A 90 4.18 25.10 -12.34
CA ILE A 90 4.33 24.22 -11.18
C ILE A 90 5.16 22.97 -11.56
N CYS A 91 4.89 22.37 -12.71
CA CYS A 91 5.56 21.17 -13.20
C CYS A 91 6.16 21.41 -14.61
N PRO A 92 7.41 21.87 -14.71
CA PRO A 92 8.04 22.15 -16.00
C PRO A 92 8.48 20.88 -16.75
N ARG A 93 8.36 19.70 -16.14
CA ARG A 93 8.84 18.43 -16.71
C ARG A 93 8.11 18.08 -18.01
N PHE A 94 8.88 17.63 -18.99
CA PHE A 94 8.33 17.23 -20.29
C PHE A 94 7.44 15.99 -20.21
N ASP A 95 7.78 15.01 -19.35
CA ASP A 95 7.04 13.76 -19.14
C ASP A 95 5.80 13.91 -18.22
N HIS A 96 5.47 15.14 -17.82
CA HIS A 96 4.34 15.51 -16.97
C HIS A 96 3.51 16.64 -17.60
N GLY A 97 3.35 16.60 -18.92
CA GLY A 97 2.50 17.54 -19.66
C GLY A 97 1.06 17.53 -19.17
N HIS A 98 0.55 16.32 -18.89
CA HIS A 98 -0.74 16.10 -18.24
C HIS A 98 -0.58 15.10 -17.09
N VAL A 99 -1.31 15.31 -16.00
CA VAL A 99 -1.26 14.48 -14.79
C VAL A 99 -2.67 14.22 -14.28
N MET A 100 -3.00 12.93 -14.16
CA MET A 100 -4.21 12.46 -13.51
C MET A 100 -3.84 11.62 -12.32
N ALA A 101 -4.57 11.77 -11.24
CA ALA A 101 -4.37 10.98 -10.05
C ALA A 101 -5.72 10.52 -9.49
N GLY A 102 -5.75 9.28 -9.00
CA GLY A 102 -6.91 8.69 -8.34
C GLY A 102 -6.56 8.25 -6.92
N PRO A 103 -7.54 8.20 -6.00
CA PRO A 103 -7.31 7.90 -4.60
C PRO A 103 -7.21 6.38 -4.37
N ILE A 104 -6.39 5.96 -3.42
CA ILE A 104 -6.46 4.63 -2.83
C ILE A 104 -6.91 4.81 -1.39
N VAL A 105 -8.03 4.18 -1.03
CA VAL A 105 -8.72 4.43 0.24
C VAL A 105 -8.93 3.14 1.02
N ALA A 106 -8.79 3.23 2.34
CA ALA A 106 -9.16 2.17 3.26
C ALA A 106 -9.65 2.80 4.58
N ASN A 107 -10.63 2.17 5.23
CA ASN A 107 -11.17 2.60 6.52
C ASN A 107 -11.56 4.10 6.55
N GLY A 108 -12.19 4.59 5.48
CA GLY A 108 -12.63 5.99 5.36
C GLY A 108 -11.51 7.01 5.17
N SER A 109 -10.26 6.58 5.00
CA SER A 109 -9.08 7.45 4.86
C SER A 109 -8.36 7.24 3.54
N LEU A 110 -7.74 8.30 3.01
CA LEU A 110 -6.78 8.20 1.92
C LEU A 110 -5.50 7.51 2.44
N ILE A 111 -5.15 6.37 1.86
CA ILE A 111 -3.95 5.60 2.21
C ILE A 111 -2.88 5.65 1.11
N GLY A 112 -3.21 6.17 -0.06
CA GLY A 112 -2.33 6.21 -1.22
C GLY A 112 -2.97 6.85 -2.44
N GLY A 113 -2.33 6.68 -3.58
CA GLY A 113 -2.85 7.14 -4.86
C GLY A 113 -2.30 6.36 -6.05
N LEU A 114 -3.06 6.41 -7.15
CA LEU A 114 -2.65 5.95 -8.47
C LEU A 114 -2.40 7.18 -9.34
N GLY A 115 -1.14 7.49 -9.61
CA GLY A 115 -0.72 8.61 -10.43
C GLY A 115 -0.37 8.20 -11.85
N VAL A 116 -0.84 8.96 -12.84
CA VAL A 116 -0.63 8.70 -14.26
C VAL A 116 -0.24 9.99 -14.95
N THR A 117 0.80 9.96 -15.78
CA THR A 117 1.31 11.15 -16.48
C THR A 117 1.43 10.90 -17.97
N ARG A 118 1.11 11.92 -18.77
CA ARG A 118 1.34 11.97 -20.21
C ARG A 118 2.35 13.06 -20.54
N ASP A 119 3.01 12.95 -21.69
CA ASP A 119 3.80 14.07 -22.22
C ASP A 119 2.88 15.17 -22.78
N ARG A 120 3.48 16.30 -23.18
CA ARG A 120 2.75 17.48 -23.69
C ARG A 120 2.17 17.32 -25.10
N PHE A 121 2.55 16.25 -25.82
CA PHE A 121 2.08 16.00 -27.18
C PHE A 121 0.94 15.00 -27.22
N THR A 122 0.74 14.26 -26.14
CA THR A 122 -0.41 13.39 -25.94
C THR A 122 -1.60 14.24 -25.47
N PRO A 123 -2.83 14.00 -25.96
CA PRO A 123 -4.00 14.73 -25.50
C PRO A 123 -4.18 14.68 -23.97
N ALA A 124 -4.73 15.76 -23.41
CA ALA A 124 -5.11 15.82 -22.00
C ALA A 124 -6.07 14.68 -21.62
N PHE A 125 -6.12 14.36 -20.33
CA PHE A 125 -7.08 13.39 -19.82
C PHE A 125 -8.51 13.90 -20.01
N SER A 126 -9.42 13.00 -20.39
CA SER A 126 -10.83 13.30 -20.62
C SER A 126 -11.68 12.95 -19.40
N GLN A 127 -12.96 13.35 -19.42
CA GLN A 127 -13.93 12.93 -18.42
C GLN A 127 -14.08 11.41 -18.36
N GLN A 128 -14.02 10.73 -19.52
CA GLN A 128 -14.04 9.26 -19.55
C GLN A 128 -12.83 8.69 -18.80
N ASN A 129 -11.64 9.29 -18.94
CA ASN A 129 -10.46 8.83 -18.20
C ASN A 129 -10.62 8.97 -16.67
N ILE A 130 -11.30 10.02 -16.19
CA ILE A 130 -11.65 10.16 -14.76
C ILE A 130 -12.61 9.06 -14.31
N THR A 131 -13.62 8.74 -15.13
CA THR A 131 -14.56 7.64 -14.85
C THR A 131 -13.84 6.29 -14.77
N ASP A 132 -12.96 6.00 -15.74
CA ASP A 132 -12.19 4.75 -15.78
C ASP A 132 -11.22 4.66 -14.59
N MET A 133 -10.55 5.76 -14.24
CA MET A 133 -9.69 5.88 -13.07
C MET A 133 -10.46 5.60 -11.77
N SER A 134 -11.71 6.08 -11.67
CA SER A 134 -12.57 5.82 -10.50
C SER A 134 -12.80 4.31 -10.31
N GLY A 135 -13.09 3.59 -11.39
CA GLY A 135 -13.23 2.13 -11.36
C GLY A 135 -11.94 1.44 -10.93
N LEU A 136 -10.80 1.81 -11.51
CA LEU A 136 -9.50 1.23 -11.16
C LEU A 136 -9.14 1.46 -9.69
N CYS A 137 -9.32 2.68 -9.20
CA CYS A 137 -9.10 3.03 -7.80
C CYS A 137 -9.98 2.23 -6.83
N LEU A 138 -11.26 2.04 -7.18
CA LEU A 138 -12.16 1.19 -6.41
C LEU A 138 -11.64 -0.25 -6.34
N HIS A 139 -11.30 -0.84 -7.48
CA HIS A 139 -10.81 -2.22 -7.55
C HIS A 139 -9.47 -2.42 -6.82
N ILE A 140 -8.53 -1.47 -6.92
CA ILE A 140 -7.26 -1.56 -6.21
C ILE A 140 -7.48 -1.39 -4.70
N SER A 141 -8.32 -0.45 -4.28
CA SER A 141 -8.63 -0.21 -2.86
C SER A 141 -9.25 -1.46 -2.21
N THR A 142 -10.21 -2.11 -2.89
CA THR A 142 -10.84 -3.33 -2.39
C THR A 142 -9.88 -4.51 -2.39
N PHE A 143 -9.03 -4.64 -3.42
CA PHE A 143 -7.98 -5.65 -3.47
C PHE A 143 -7.01 -5.55 -2.28
N LEU A 144 -6.48 -4.35 -2.03
CA LEU A 144 -5.52 -4.13 -0.94
C LEU A 144 -6.16 -4.42 0.43
N LEU A 145 -7.41 -3.98 0.64
CA LEU A 145 -8.13 -4.28 1.87
C LEU A 145 -8.38 -5.79 2.03
N GLN A 146 -8.78 -6.49 0.97
CA GLN A 146 -8.99 -7.93 1.00
C GLN A 146 -7.71 -8.68 1.38
N LYS A 147 -6.57 -8.31 0.79
CA LYS A 147 -5.28 -8.93 1.12
C LYS A 147 -4.85 -8.67 2.56
N GLN A 148 -5.12 -7.48 3.08
CA GLN A 148 -4.85 -7.15 4.48
C GLN A 148 -5.72 -8.00 5.42
N LEU A 149 -7.02 -8.15 5.13
CA LEU A 149 -7.93 -8.96 5.94
C LEU A 149 -7.56 -10.45 5.92
N SER A 150 -7.22 -11.00 4.76
CA SER A 150 -6.78 -12.40 4.66
C SER A 150 -5.49 -12.65 5.45
N ALA A 151 -4.55 -11.69 5.46
CA ALA A 151 -3.34 -11.81 6.28
C ALA A 151 -3.65 -11.83 7.78
N VAL A 152 -4.58 -10.99 8.25
CA VAL A 152 -5.03 -10.97 9.66
C VAL A 152 -5.71 -12.29 10.04
N GLU A 153 -6.59 -12.82 9.19
CA GLU A 153 -7.24 -14.11 9.42
C GLU A 153 -6.23 -15.26 9.50
N SER A 154 -5.29 -15.34 8.56
CA SER A 154 -4.21 -16.34 8.58
C SER A 154 -3.35 -16.24 9.84
N ASN A 155 -2.91 -15.04 10.22
CA ASN A 155 -2.13 -14.84 11.44
C ASN A 155 -2.91 -15.24 12.70
N SER A 156 -4.21 -14.91 12.76
CA SER A 156 -5.07 -15.31 13.87
C SER A 156 -5.21 -16.84 13.97
N ALA A 157 -5.26 -17.53 12.83
CA ALA A 157 -5.30 -18.98 12.77
C ALA A 157 -3.97 -19.61 13.21
N GLU A 158 -2.84 -19.01 12.84
CA GLU A 158 -1.52 -19.44 13.28
C GLU A 158 -1.34 -19.29 14.79
N ILE A 159 -1.78 -18.17 15.40
CA ILE A 159 -1.75 -17.99 16.87
C ILE A 159 -2.59 -19.08 17.57
N LYS A 160 -3.72 -19.50 16.99
CA LYS A 160 -4.56 -20.59 17.54
C LYS A 160 -3.84 -21.95 17.57
N LEU A 161 -2.73 -22.14 16.85
CA LEU A 161 -1.90 -23.36 16.94
C LEU A 161 -1.09 -23.43 18.25
N LEU A 162 -0.94 -22.31 18.95
CA LEU A 162 -0.23 -22.26 20.22
C LEU A 162 -1.11 -22.74 21.38
N THR A 163 -0.51 -23.51 22.27
CA THR A 163 -1.14 -23.87 23.55
C THR A 163 -1.30 -22.64 24.45
N PRO A 164 -2.20 -22.66 25.45
CA PRO A 164 -2.36 -21.54 26.38
C PRO A 164 -1.05 -21.11 27.07
N ARG A 165 -0.16 -22.07 27.35
CA ARG A 165 1.16 -21.79 27.95
C ARG A 165 2.11 -21.11 26.96
N GLU A 166 2.10 -21.52 25.70
CA GLU A 166 2.88 -20.88 24.63
C GLU A 166 2.36 -19.48 24.33
N ILE A 167 1.04 -19.26 24.37
CA ILE A 167 0.43 -17.93 24.26
C ILE A 167 0.90 -17.01 25.40
N ALA A 168 0.95 -17.52 26.64
CA ALA A 168 1.46 -16.73 27.77
C ALA A 168 2.92 -16.30 27.55
N ILE A 169 3.77 -17.19 27.03
CA ILE A 169 5.16 -16.87 26.66
C ILE A 169 5.18 -15.83 25.53
N ALA A 170 4.40 -16.04 24.46
CA ALA A 170 4.31 -15.14 23.31
C ALA A 170 3.91 -13.70 23.70
N LYS A 171 2.92 -13.55 24.59
CA LYS A 171 2.50 -12.23 25.12
C LYS A 171 3.61 -11.51 25.86
N LEU A 172 4.40 -12.23 26.66
CA LEU A 172 5.55 -11.63 27.35
C LEU A 172 6.69 -11.30 26.38
N VAL A 173 6.83 -12.07 25.30
CA VAL A 173 7.75 -11.73 24.21
C VAL A 173 7.36 -10.42 23.52
N ALA A 174 6.08 -10.24 23.22
CA ALA A 174 5.54 -9.01 22.62
C ALA A 174 5.72 -7.77 23.50
N GLN A 175 5.76 -7.95 24.82
CA GLN A 175 6.10 -6.90 25.80
C GLN A 175 7.61 -6.59 25.85
N GLY A 176 8.44 -7.27 25.07
CA GLY A 176 9.90 -7.05 25.03
C GLY A 176 10.71 -7.81 26.07
N LEU A 177 10.10 -8.66 26.91
CA LEU A 177 10.82 -9.34 28.00
C LEU A 177 11.80 -10.39 27.49
N THR A 178 13.02 -10.39 28.02
CA THR A 178 14.04 -11.42 27.76
C THR A 178 13.60 -12.80 28.27
N ASN A 179 14.25 -13.86 27.79
CA ASN A 179 13.92 -15.23 28.23
C ASN A 179 14.10 -15.41 29.75
N ALA A 180 15.05 -14.71 30.37
CA ALA A 180 15.29 -14.75 31.81
C ALA A 180 14.12 -14.10 32.58
N GLU A 181 13.66 -12.94 32.13
CA GLU A 181 12.51 -12.24 32.72
C GLU A 181 11.21 -13.03 32.54
N ILE A 182 11.01 -13.63 31.37
CA ILE A 182 9.88 -14.54 31.12
C ILE A 182 9.93 -15.74 32.06
N GLY A 183 11.12 -16.34 32.23
CA GLY A 183 11.33 -17.45 33.14
C GLY A 183 10.96 -17.11 34.58
N LYS A 184 11.42 -15.95 35.07
CA LYS A 184 11.06 -15.43 36.40
C LYS A 184 9.54 -15.22 36.53
N LYS A 185 8.91 -14.58 35.55
CA LYS A 185 7.47 -14.23 35.60
C LYS A 185 6.55 -15.44 35.51
N LEU A 186 6.98 -16.49 34.80
CA LEU A 186 6.24 -17.73 34.63
C LEU A 186 6.69 -18.87 35.56
N TRP A 187 7.65 -18.61 36.45
CA TRP A 187 8.23 -19.58 37.39
C TRP A 187 8.80 -20.82 36.69
N ILE A 188 9.56 -20.61 35.61
CA ILE A 188 10.24 -21.66 34.83
C ILE A 188 11.68 -21.26 34.52
N GLN A 189 12.51 -22.23 34.15
CA GLN A 189 13.90 -21.94 33.78
C GLN A 189 13.98 -21.19 32.44
N GLU A 190 14.98 -20.31 32.30
CA GLU A 190 15.26 -19.60 31.05
C GLU A 190 15.43 -20.57 29.87
N ASN A 191 16.10 -21.69 30.09
CA ASN A 191 16.28 -22.71 29.06
C ASN A 191 14.94 -23.31 28.60
N SER A 192 13.98 -23.49 29.52
CA SER A 192 12.63 -23.93 29.17
C SER A 192 11.91 -22.93 28.26
N VAL A 193 12.10 -21.62 28.49
CA VAL A 193 11.61 -20.56 27.59
C VAL A 193 12.26 -20.66 26.22
N LYS A 194 13.59 -20.83 26.14
CA LYS A 194 14.31 -21.03 24.87
C LYS A 194 13.75 -22.21 24.08
N GLN A 195 13.54 -23.35 24.74
CA GLN A 195 12.98 -24.55 24.09
C GLN A 195 11.52 -24.36 23.67
N ALA A 196 10.72 -23.66 24.48
CA ALA A 196 9.34 -23.33 24.11
C ALA A 196 9.31 -22.44 22.86
N LEU A 197 10.11 -21.37 22.81
CA LEU A 197 10.19 -20.50 21.64
C LEU A 197 10.64 -21.25 20.39
N LYS A 198 11.61 -22.15 20.49
CA LYS A 198 12.04 -22.99 19.37
C LYS A 198 10.89 -23.86 18.83
N ARG A 199 10.08 -24.45 19.71
CA ARG A 199 8.90 -25.23 19.31
C ARG A 199 7.82 -24.34 18.69
N MET A 200 7.56 -23.18 19.28
CA MET A 200 6.59 -22.20 18.77
C MET A 200 6.98 -21.71 17.38
N PHE A 201 8.25 -21.37 17.15
CA PHE A 201 8.75 -20.94 15.84
C PHE A 201 8.51 -22.01 14.78
N ARG A 202 8.77 -23.28 15.10
CA ARG A 202 8.46 -24.40 14.21
C ARG A 202 6.96 -24.57 13.97
N LYS A 203 6.13 -24.43 15.00
CA LYS A 203 4.65 -24.52 14.88
C LYS A 203 4.07 -23.42 13.99
N LEU A 204 4.63 -22.23 14.09
CA LEU A 204 4.19 -21.03 13.36
C LEU A 204 4.92 -20.84 12.03
N ASN A 205 5.83 -21.74 11.65
CA ASN A 205 6.66 -21.62 10.46
C ASN A 205 7.42 -20.27 10.35
N ILE A 206 7.87 -19.73 11.48
CA ILE A 206 8.66 -18.50 11.55
C ILE A 206 10.10 -18.80 11.99
N SER A 207 11.02 -17.91 11.67
CA SER A 207 12.45 -18.09 11.96
C SER A 207 12.97 -17.25 13.11
N SER A 208 12.20 -16.28 13.61
CA SER A 208 12.72 -15.28 14.55
C SER A 208 11.73 -14.82 15.62
N ARG A 209 12.31 -14.31 16.71
CA ARG A 209 11.57 -13.61 17.77
C ARG A 209 10.85 -12.37 17.23
N THR A 210 11.47 -11.62 16.33
CA THR A 210 10.88 -10.44 15.71
C THR A 210 9.67 -10.81 14.85
N SER A 211 9.73 -11.93 14.12
CA SER A 211 8.59 -12.47 13.38
C SER A 211 7.43 -12.84 14.31
N LEU A 212 7.72 -13.43 15.48
CA LEU A 212 6.70 -13.72 16.49
C LEU A 212 6.05 -12.44 17.02
N VAL A 213 6.84 -11.40 17.28
CA VAL A 213 6.32 -10.09 17.73
C VAL A 213 5.46 -9.46 16.64
N ALA A 214 5.91 -9.46 15.38
CA ALA A 214 5.17 -8.91 14.25
C ALA A 214 3.80 -9.59 14.08
N LEU A 215 3.75 -10.91 14.22
CA LEU A 215 2.52 -11.70 14.14
C LEU A 215 1.52 -11.40 15.27
N LEU A 216 1.99 -10.92 16.43
CA LEU A 216 1.15 -10.57 17.58
C LEU A 216 0.70 -9.09 17.61
N LEU A 217 1.33 -8.22 16.83
CA LEU A 217 1.09 -6.77 16.80
C LEU A 217 0.31 -6.29 15.56
N GLN A 218 0.01 -7.20 14.62
CA GLN A 218 -0.85 -6.96 13.46
C GLN A 218 -2.32 -7.22 13.81
#